data_AF-A0A7X3YAB0-F1
#
_entry.id   AF-A0A7X3YAB0-F1
#
_cell.length_a   1.000
_cell.length_b   1.000
_cell.length_c   1.000
_cell.angle_alpha   90.00
_cell.angle_beta   90.00
_cell.angle_gamma   90.00
#
_symmetry.space_group_name_H-M   'P 1'
#
loop_
_entity.id
_entity.type
_entity.pdbx_description
1 polymer ?
#
loop_
_entity_poly.entity_id
_entity_poly.type
_entity_poly.pdbx_seq_one_letter_code
_entity_poly.pdbx_strand_id
1 'polypeptide(L)'
;MSTARNPGAALAAKQRVEGGLEALRTGLGSYVTRHMTDRYGDDWRQHASRARGGEGRGDLDVYSLLKTLLDNWSELFRYDDKLRKARSFISIAMDARNAVAHFAGDMTERQALRFLDAMRELLSAVCAQPQARIVEDLYDEQRGAGGKPVARTTAAPSRSRRTMSGTVRGKYAPLHDHLSTGVDSPWR
;
A
#
# COMPACT_ATOMS: atom_id res chain seq x y z
N MET A 1 14.35 -19.33 8.54
CA MET A 1 13.08 -19.08 9.27
C MET A 1 12.05 -18.67 8.24
N SER A 2 11.12 -19.58 7.91
CA SER A 2 10.08 -19.34 6.90
C SER A 2 8.92 -18.64 7.60
N THR A 3 8.72 -17.36 7.32
CA THR A 3 7.57 -16.61 7.82
C THR A 3 6.31 -17.28 7.27
N ALA A 4 5.49 -17.86 8.14
CA ALA A 4 4.22 -18.44 7.73
C ALA A 4 3.41 -17.37 6.98
N ARG A 5 3.14 -17.64 5.70
CA ARG A 5 2.40 -16.74 4.81
C ARG A 5 0.97 -16.62 5.36
N ASN A 6 0.52 -15.42 5.71
CA ASN A 6 -0.82 -15.20 6.25
C ASN A 6 -1.83 -15.10 5.07
N PRO A 7 -2.66 -16.13 4.83
CA PRO A 7 -3.57 -16.13 3.67
C PRO A 7 -4.64 -15.03 3.75
N GLY A 8 -5.05 -14.62 4.96
CA GLY A 8 -5.99 -13.51 5.14
C GLY A 8 -5.40 -12.16 4.69
N ALA A 9 -4.11 -11.94 4.97
CA ALA A 9 -3.41 -10.73 4.52
C ALA A 9 -3.27 -10.68 2.98
N ALA A 10 -2.98 -11.83 2.35
CA ALA A 10 -2.89 -11.92 0.90
C ALA A 10 -4.25 -11.66 0.21
N LEU A 11 -5.34 -12.16 0.79
CA LEU A 11 -6.69 -11.89 0.27
C LEU A 11 -7.08 -10.42 0.41
N ALA A 12 -6.82 -9.80 1.55
CA ALA A 12 -7.08 -8.37 1.75
C ALA A 12 -6.26 -7.50 0.77
N ALA A 13 -5.00 -7.87 0.53
CA ALA A 13 -4.16 -7.20 -0.47
C ALA A 13 -4.75 -7.29 -1.88
N LYS A 14 -5.20 -8.49 -2.29
CA LYS A 14 -5.90 -8.70 -3.56
C LYS A 14 -7.13 -7.81 -3.68
N GLN A 15 -7.98 -7.77 -2.65
CA GLN A 15 -9.23 -6.98 -2.66
C GLN A 15 -8.95 -5.48 -2.86
N ARG A 16 -7.91 -4.94 -2.24
CA ARG A 16 -7.51 -3.54 -2.46
C ARG A 16 -7.01 -3.31 -3.87
N VAL A 17 -6.19 -4.21 -4.41
CA VAL A 17 -5.72 -4.13 -5.80
C VAL A 17 -6.89 -4.25 -6.79
N GLU A 18 -7.90 -5.09 -6.51
CA GLU A 18 -9.14 -5.17 -7.28
C GLU A 18 -9.90 -3.84 -7.28
N GLY A 19 -10.05 -3.20 -6.12
CA GLY A 19 -10.64 -1.85 -6.01
C GLY A 19 -9.87 -0.81 -6.83
N GLY A 20 -8.53 -0.88 -6.80
CA GLY A 20 -7.67 0.00 -7.60
C GLY A 20 -7.83 -0.22 -9.11
N LEU A 21 -7.99 -1.47 -9.55
CA LEU A 21 -8.25 -1.81 -10.95
C LEU A 21 -9.61 -1.30 -11.43
N GLU A 22 -10.64 -1.28 -10.57
CA GLU A 22 -11.95 -0.72 -10.93
C GLU A 22 -11.91 0.81 -11.03
N ALA A 23 -11.20 1.48 -10.12
CA ALA A 23 -10.92 2.91 -10.23
C ALA A 23 -10.16 3.22 -11.53
N LEU A 24 -9.18 2.37 -11.88
CA LEU A 24 -8.43 2.49 -13.13
C LEU A 24 -9.31 2.30 -14.36
N ARG A 25 -10.19 1.28 -14.36
CA ARG A 25 -11.16 1.04 -15.44
C ARG A 25 -12.02 2.29 -15.69
N THR A 26 -12.56 2.88 -14.63
CA THR A 26 -13.40 4.07 -14.73
C THR A 26 -12.61 5.29 -15.25
N GLY A 27 -11.45 5.57 -14.65
CA GLY A 27 -10.66 6.76 -15.00
C GLY A 27 -10.02 6.69 -16.38
N LEU A 28 -9.45 5.53 -16.76
CA LEU A 28 -8.90 5.31 -18.09
C LEU A 28 -9.99 5.21 -19.16
N GLY A 29 -11.17 4.70 -18.81
CA GLY A 29 -12.28 4.53 -19.75
C GLY A 29 -12.61 5.83 -20.47
N SER A 30 -12.89 6.90 -19.71
CA SER A 30 -13.22 8.21 -20.29
C SER A 30 -12.06 8.81 -21.10
N TYR A 31 -10.83 8.66 -20.63
CA TYR A 31 -9.64 9.16 -21.34
C TYR A 31 -9.44 8.42 -22.68
N VAL A 32 -9.43 7.09 -22.66
CA VAL A 32 -9.25 6.27 -23.88
C VAL A 32 -10.38 6.54 -24.86
N THR A 33 -11.64 6.55 -24.42
CA THR A 33 -12.78 6.83 -25.31
C THR A 33 -12.61 8.18 -25.99
N ARG A 34 -12.30 9.26 -25.25
CA ARG A 34 -12.11 10.59 -25.85
C ARG A 34 -11.03 10.57 -26.94
N HIS A 35 -9.83 10.12 -26.62
CA HIS A 35 -8.71 10.15 -27.57
C HIS A 35 -8.92 9.23 -28.79
N MET A 36 -9.55 8.08 -28.58
CA MET A 36 -9.84 7.14 -29.66
C MET A 36 -10.97 7.66 -30.56
N THR A 37 -12.03 8.26 -29.98
CA THR A 37 -13.12 8.89 -30.75
C THR A 37 -12.62 10.09 -31.53
N ASP A 38 -11.75 10.94 -30.95
CA ASP A 38 -11.16 12.10 -31.65
C ASP A 38 -10.39 11.68 -32.91
N ARG A 39 -9.78 10.48 -32.91
CA ARG A 39 -9.00 9.96 -34.04
C ARG A 39 -9.81 9.17 -35.06
N TYR A 40 -10.67 8.28 -34.57
CA TYR A 40 -11.30 7.21 -35.36
C TYR A 40 -12.83 7.37 -35.48
N GLY A 41 -13.42 8.38 -34.85
CA GLY A 41 -14.86 8.65 -34.89
C GLY A 41 -15.69 7.52 -34.26
N ASP A 42 -16.86 7.26 -34.82
CA ASP A 42 -17.82 6.29 -34.30
C ASP A 42 -17.28 4.84 -34.29
N ASP A 43 -16.33 4.54 -35.17
CA ASP A 43 -15.70 3.23 -35.30
C ASP A 43 -14.49 3.02 -34.39
N TRP A 44 -14.19 3.96 -33.49
CA TRP A 44 -13.03 3.89 -32.60
C TRP A 44 -12.93 2.57 -31.83
N ARG A 45 -14.10 1.98 -31.52
CA ARG A 45 -14.18 0.69 -30.85
C ARG A 45 -13.47 -0.41 -31.65
N GLN A 46 -13.45 -0.39 -32.97
CA GLN A 46 -12.76 -1.41 -33.79
C GLN A 46 -11.23 -1.35 -33.64
N HIS A 47 -10.71 -0.17 -33.29
CA HIS A 47 -9.28 0.08 -33.08
C HIS A 47 -8.82 -0.15 -31.62
N ALA A 48 -9.76 -0.38 -30.71
CA ALA A 48 -9.45 -0.72 -29.32
C ALA A 48 -9.03 -2.19 -29.20
N SER A 49 -7.97 -2.42 -28.45
CA SER A 49 -7.48 -3.77 -28.17
C SER A 49 -8.44 -4.47 -27.21
N ARG A 50 -9.04 -5.58 -27.64
CA ARG A 50 -9.92 -6.40 -26.81
C ARG A 50 -9.31 -7.77 -26.52
N ALA A 51 -9.60 -8.30 -25.33
CA ALA A 51 -9.39 -9.72 -25.06
C ALA A 51 -10.24 -10.58 -25.99
N ARG A 52 -9.71 -11.72 -26.45
CA ARG A 52 -10.47 -12.70 -27.26
C ARG A 52 -11.69 -13.19 -26.46
N GLY A 53 -12.88 -13.08 -27.05
CA GLY A 53 -14.14 -13.53 -26.45
C GLY A 53 -14.93 -12.48 -25.65
N GLY A 54 -14.44 -11.23 -25.56
CA GLY A 54 -15.23 -10.13 -25.01
C GLY A 54 -16.35 -9.70 -25.96
N GLU A 55 -17.55 -9.40 -25.42
CA GLU A 55 -18.67 -8.91 -26.23
C GLU A 55 -18.28 -7.60 -26.93
N GLY A 56 -18.43 -7.56 -28.27
CA GLY A 56 -17.96 -6.44 -29.10
C GLY A 56 -18.62 -5.08 -28.79
N ARG A 57 -19.71 -5.06 -28.01
CA ARG A 57 -20.47 -3.85 -27.67
C ARG A 57 -20.37 -3.44 -26.19
N GLY A 58 -19.82 -4.26 -25.30
CA GLY A 58 -19.67 -3.94 -23.88
C GLY A 58 -18.58 -2.91 -23.60
N ASP A 59 -18.59 -2.30 -22.42
CA ASP A 59 -17.50 -1.45 -21.95
C ASP A 59 -16.18 -2.22 -21.93
N LEU A 60 -15.08 -1.52 -22.27
CA LEU A 60 -13.76 -2.13 -22.21
C LEU A 60 -13.40 -2.49 -20.76
N ASP A 61 -12.88 -3.70 -20.56
CA ASP A 61 -12.29 -4.08 -19.29
C ASP A 61 -10.95 -3.37 -19.09
N VAL A 62 -10.43 -3.39 -17.86
CA VAL A 62 -9.17 -2.72 -17.52
C VAL A 62 -7.99 -3.22 -18.36
N TYR A 63 -7.98 -4.51 -18.71
CA TYR A 63 -6.94 -5.08 -19.58
C TYR A 63 -6.99 -4.48 -20.99
N SER A 64 -8.18 -4.43 -21.57
CA SER A 64 -8.43 -3.87 -22.90
C SER A 64 -8.07 -2.39 -22.97
N LEU A 65 -8.39 -1.62 -21.93
CA LEU A 65 -7.99 -0.21 -21.80
C LEU A 65 -6.47 -0.04 -21.78
N LEU A 66 -5.77 -0.77 -20.90
CA LEU A 66 -4.31 -0.73 -20.79
C LEU A 66 -3.63 -1.17 -22.09
N LYS A 67 -4.16 -2.21 -22.74
CA LYS A 67 -3.62 -2.71 -24.00
C LYS A 67 -3.85 -1.74 -25.16
N THR A 68 -5.00 -1.07 -25.18
CA THR A 68 -5.31 -0.01 -26.15
C THR A 68 -4.31 1.14 -26.05
N LEU A 69 -3.96 1.57 -24.82
CA LEU A 69 -2.93 2.58 -24.60
C LEU A 69 -1.55 2.17 -25.15
N LEU A 70 -1.15 0.90 -24.96
CA LEU A 70 0.13 0.41 -25.45
C LEU A 70 0.17 0.29 -26.98
N ASP A 71 -0.90 -0.25 -27.58
CA ASP A 71 -0.96 -0.52 -29.01
C ASP A 71 -1.07 0.75 -29.84
N ASN A 72 -1.83 1.74 -29.35
CA ASN A 72 -2.00 3.03 -30.01
C ASN A 72 -1.00 4.08 -29.53
N TRP A 73 0.07 3.66 -28.83
CA TRP A 73 0.99 4.59 -28.18
C TRP A 73 1.64 5.58 -29.13
N SER A 74 2.30 5.06 -30.17
CA SER A 74 3.07 5.88 -31.11
C SER A 74 2.17 6.81 -31.92
N GLU A 75 0.92 6.43 -32.14
CA GLU A 75 -0.03 7.20 -32.94
C GLU A 75 -0.75 8.27 -32.10
N LEU A 76 -1.23 7.92 -30.89
CA LEU A 76 -2.15 8.77 -30.13
C LEU A 76 -1.55 9.36 -28.85
N PHE A 77 -0.80 8.55 -28.09
CA PHE A 77 -0.49 8.88 -26.70
C PHE A 77 0.93 9.41 -26.49
N ARG A 78 1.84 9.26 -27.47
CA ARG A 78 3.24 9.70 -27.36
C ARG A 78 3.41 11.20 -27.13
N TYR A 79 2.41 11.99 -27.50
CA TYR A 79 2.42 13.45 -27.42
C TYR A 79 1.90 14.00 -26.10
N ASP A 80 1.27 13.17 -25.26
CA ASP A 80 0.87 13.56 -23.92
C ASP A 80 2.09 13.44 -22.99
N ASP A 81 2.66 14.58 -22.60
CA ASP A 81 3.87 14.62 -21.77
C ASP A 81 3.72 13.98 -20.39
N LYS A 82 2.53 14.05 -19.79
CA LYS A 82 2.26 13.45 -18.48
C LYS A 82 2.15 11.94 -18.62
N LEU A 83 1.35 11.48 -19.59
CA LEU A 83 1.19 10.05 -19.85
C LEU A 83 2.51 9.42 -20.32
N ARG A 84 3.32 10.13 -21.11
CA ARG A 84 4.63 9.68 -21.57
C ARG A 84 5.57 9.34 -20.42
N LYS A 85 5.58 10.14 -19.36
CA LYS A 85 6.35 9.86 -18.13
C LYS A 85 5.79 8.68 -17.35
N ALA A 86 4.49 8.44 -17.44
CA ALA A 86 3.79 7.35 -16.77
C ALA A 86 3.73 6.04 -17.57
N ARG A 87 4.34 5.94 -18.77
CA ARG A 87 4.25 4.76 -19.64
C ARG A 87 4.62 3.46 -18.94
N SER A 88 5.68 3.47 -18.13
CA SER A 88 6.16 2.29 -17.40
C SER A 88 5.13 1.75 -16.41
N PHE A 89 4.26 2.61 -15.87
CA PHE A 89 3.19 2.20 -14.95
C PHE A 89 2.09 1.39 -15.64
N ILE A 90 1.91 1.53 -16.96
CA ILE A 90 0.95 0.73 -17.73
C ILE A 90 1.29 -0.76 -17.62
N SER A 91 2.57 -1.13 -17.74
CA SER A 91 3.01 -2.52 -17.59
C SER A 91 2.83 -3.04 -16.16
N ILE A 92 3.12 -2.22 -15.15
CA ILE A 92 2.90 -2.61 -13.75
C ILE A 92 1.40 -2.80 -13.44
N ALA A 93 0.53 -1.97 -14.02
CA ALA A 93 -0.92 -2.13 -13.90
C ALA A 93 -1.42 -3.40 -14.61
N MET A 94 -0.82 -3.78 -15.74
CA MET A 94 -1.10 -5.08 -16.37
C MET A 94 -0.67 -6.25 -15.48
N ASP A 95 0.51 -6.17 -14.87
CA ASP A 95 0.98 -7.18 -13.92
C ASP A 95 0.03 -7.31 -12.73
N ALA A 96 -0.48 -6.18 -12.22
CA ALA A 96 -1.47 -6.17 -11.15
C ALA A 96 -2.76 -6.89 -11.55
N ARG A 97 -3.30 -6.58 -12.73
CA ARG A 97 -4.49 -7.27 -13.28
C ARG A 97 -4.24 -8.77 -13.41
N ASN A 98 -3.08 -9.17 -13.94
CA ASN A 98 -2.73 -10.57 -14.11
C ASN A 98 -2.60 -11.29 -12.76
N ALA A 99 -1.97 -10.64 -11.77
CA ALA A 99 -1.84 -11.18 -10.42
C ALA A 99 -3.20 -11.39 -9.73
N VAL A 100 -4.16 -10.48 -9.96
CA VAL A 100 -5.54 -10.64 -9.49
C VAL A 100 -6.25 -11.79 -10.21
N ALA A 101 -6.16 -11.84 -11.54
CA ALA A 101 -6.85 -12.86 -12.36
C ALA A 101 -6.33 -14.29 -12.09
N HIS A 102 -5.05 -14.42 -11.76
CA HIS A 102 -4.38 -15.68 -11.45
C HIS A 102 -4.08 -15.85 -9.96
N PHE A 103 -4.83 -15.17 -9.10
CA PHE A 103 -4.53 -15.14 -7.67
C PHE A 103 -4.51 -16.54 -7.05
N ALA A 104 -3.35 -16.90 -6.48
CA ALA A 104 -3.11 -18.18 -5.82
C ALA A 104 -2.82 -18.04 -4.32
N GLY A 105 -3.16 -16.89 -3.71
CA GLY A 105 -2.91 -16.64 -2.28
C GLY A 105 -1.50 -16.15 -1.94
N ASP A 106 -0.73 -15.66 -2.92
CA ASP A 106 0.69 -15.33 -2.81
C ASP A 106 1.01 -13.83 -2.96
N MET A 107 0.00 -12.97 -3.14
CA MET A 107 0.20 -11.53 -3.23
C MET A 107 0.79 -10.98 -1.93
N THR A 108 1.97 -10.36 -2.04
CA THR A 108 2.65 -9.73 -0.90
C THR A 108 2.19 -8.30 -0.68
N GLU A 109 2.31 -7.79 0.55
CA GLU A 109 2.03 -6.39 0.88
C GLU A 109 2.83 -5.41 0.01
N ARG A 110 4.14 -5.64 -0.14
CA ARG A 110 5.01 -4.81 -0.98
C ARG A 110 4.55 -4.80 -2.44
N GLN A 111 4.13 -5.95 -2.95
CA GLN A 111 3.63 -6.07 -4.31
C GLN A 111 2.32 -5.30 -4.49
N ALA A 112 1.38 -5.42 -3.55
CA ALA A 112 0.13 -4.66 -3.57
C ALA A 112 0.36 -3.15 -3.53
N LEU A 113 1.27 -2.67 -2.67
CA LEU A 113 1.66 -1.25 -2.62
C LEU A 113 2.22 -0.76 -3.96
N ARG A 114 3.11 -1.53 -4.59
CA ARG A 114 3.67 -1.20 -5.91
C ARG A 114 2.59 -1.12 -7.00
N PHE A 115 1.61 -2.03 -6.94
CA PHE A 115 0.50 -2.03 -7.88
C PHE A 115 -0.40 -0.81 -7.71
N LEU A 116 -0.80 -0.50 -6.48
CA LEU A 116 -1.65 0.65 -6.17
C LEU A 116 -0.96 1.97 -6.52
N ASP A 117 0.33 2.11 -6.20
CA ASP A 117 1.14 3.28 -6.56
C ASP A 117 1.16 3.51 -8.08
N ALA A 118 1.43 2.46 -8.87
CA ALA A 118 1.43 2.56 -10.33
C ALA A 118 0.06 2.97 -10.89
N MET A 119 -1.04 2.45 -10.33
CA MET A 119 -2.39 2.84 -10.74
C MET A 119 -2.68 4.31 -10.42
N ARG A 120 -2.27 4.80 -9.24
CA ARG A 120 -2.42 6.20 -8.83
C ARG A 120 -1.64 7.13 -9.75
N GLU A 121 -0.38 6.81 -10.06
CA GLU A 121 0.44 7.62 -10.96
C GLU A 121 -0.15 7.67 -12.37
N LEU A 122 -0.68 6.55 -12.86
CA LEU A 122 -1.32 6.49 -14.17
C LEU A 122 -2.62 7.31 -14.22
N LEU A 123 -3.47 7.20 -13.19
CA LEU A 123 -4.70 8.00 -13.07
C LEU A 123 -4.41 9.49 -12.96
N SER A 124 -3.36 9.86 -12.23
CA SER A 124 -2.91 11.25 -12.10
C SER A 124 -2.42 11.79 -13.45
N ALA A 125 -1.69 10.98 -14.23
CA ALA A 125 -1.20 11.36 -15.55
C ALA A 125 -2.34 11.67 -16.53
N VAL A 126 -3.44 10.91 -16.50
CA VAL A 126 -4.63 11.14 -17.33
C VAL A 126 -5.63 12.14 -16.71
N CYS A 127 -5.26 12.80 -15.62
CA CYS A 127 -6.08 13.78 -14.89
C CYS A 127 -7.40 13.21 -14.32
N ALA A 128 -7.47 11.91 -14.05
CA ALA A 128 -8.60 11.24 -13.41
C ALA A 128 -8.51 11.33 -11.87
N GLN A 129 -8.52 12.56 -11.34
CA GLN A 129 -8.26 12.85 -9.92
C GLN A 129 -9.22 12.16 -8.94
N PRO A 130 -10.55 12.08 -9.18
CA PRO A 130 -11.45 11.36 -8.29
C PRO A 130 -11.06 9.89 -8.13
N GLN A 131 -10.69 9.22 -9.22
CA GLN A 131 -10.25 7.83 -9.21
C GLN A 131 -8.86 7.70 -8.59
N ALA A 132 -7.93 8.62 -8.87
CA ALA A 132 -6.63 8.64 -8.23
C ALA A 132 -6.75 8.72 -6.70
N ARG A 133 -7.72 9.48 -6.18
CA ARG A 133 -7.99 9.58 -4.75
C ARG A 133 -8.48 8.26 -4.14
N ILE A 134 -9.37 7.54 -4.83
CA ILE A 134 -9.82 6.22 -4.39
C ILE A 134 -8.63 5.26 -4.25
N VAL A 135 -7.69 5.28 -5.22
CA VAL A 135 -6.49 4.46 -5.17
C VAL A 135 -5.55 4.88 -4.04
N GLU A 136 -5.44 6.17 -3.75
CA GLU A 136 -4.66 6.67 -2.61
C GLU A 136 -5.20 6.15 -1.28
N ASP A 137 -6.52 6.20 -1.07
CA ASP A 137 -7.12 5.71 0.17
C ASP A 137 -6.86 4.19 0.33
N LEU A 138 -6.95 3.41 -0.76
CA LEU A 138 -6.60 1.98 -0.78
C LEU A 138 -5.12 1.72 -0.51
N TYR A 139 -4.24 2.58 -1.01
CA TYR A 139 -2.80 2.52 -0.76
C TYR A 139 -2.49 2.75 0.73
N ASP A 140 -3.10 3.77 1.33
CA ASP A 140 -2.93 4.08 2.74
C ASP A 140 -3.43 2.96 3.65
N GLU A 141 -4.59 2.36 3.32
CA GLU A 141 -5.07 1.16 4.01
C GLU A 141 -4.10 -0.01 3.90
N GLN A 142 -3.54 -0.24 2.71
CA GLN A 142 -2.58 -1.31 2.48
C GLN A 142 -1.28 -1.08 3.27
N ARG A 143 -0.83 0.18 3.35
CA ARG A 143 0.36 0.59 4.12
C ARG A 143 0.14 0.46 5.63
N GLY A 144 -1.05 0.77 6.10
CA GLY A 144 -1.44 0.61 7.51
C GLY A 144 -1.56 -0.85 7.96
N ALA A 145 -1.81 -1.77 7.02
CA ALA A 145 -1.99 -3.19 7.32
C ALA A 145 -0.71 -3.89 7.81
N GLY A 146 0.48 -3.45 7.41
CA GLY A 146 1.77 -3.97 7.91
C GLY A 146 2.26 -3.32 9.22
N GLY A 147 1.54 -2.32 9.74
CA GLY A 147 2.04 -1.36 10.74
C GLY A 147 1.57 -1.52 12.19
N LYS A 148 0.87 -2.58 12.59
CA LYS A 148 0.54 -2.80 14.02
C LYS A 148 1.47 -3.84 14.66
N PRO A 149 2.58 -3.43 15.32
CA PRO A 149 3.09 -4.25 16.40
C PRO A 149 2.00 -4.27 17.47
N VAL A 150 1.47 -5.45 17.78
CA VAL A 150 0.63 -5.65 18.97
C VAL A 150 1.46 -5.16 20.16
N ALA A 151 1.07 -4.01 20.71
CA ALA A 151 1.56 -3.56 21.99
C ALA A 151 1.19 -4.66 22.98
N ARG A 152 2.19 -5.47 23.34
CA ARG A 152 2.08 -6.50 24.37
C ARG A 152 1.71 -5.78 25.66
N THR A 153 0.42 -5.74 25.96
CA THR A 153 -0.10 -5.26 27.24
C THR A 153 0.25 -6.31 28.28
N THR A 154 1.50 -6.34 28.71
CA THR A 154 1.86 -6.89 30.02
C THR A 154 1.76 -5.72 31.00
N ALA A 155 0.52 -5.42 31.40
CA ALA A 155 0.26 -4.60 32.57
C ALA A 155 0.83 -5.35 33.79
N ALA A 156 1.95 -4.85 34.33
CA ALA A 156 2.42 -5.27 35.63
C ALA A 156 1.45 -4.73 36.71
N PRO A 157 1.01 -5.52 37.69
CA PRO A 157 0.10 -5.03 38.71
C PRO A 157 0.79 -4.00 39.61
N SER A 158 0.18 -2.82 39.68
CA SER A 158 0.48 -1.74 40.62
C SER A 158 0.38 -2.26 42.06
N ARG A 159 1.53 -2.36 42.73
CA ARG A 159 1.59 -2.68 44.16
C ARG A 159 1.23 -1.42 44.94
N SER A 160 -0.01 -1.37 45.44
CA SER A 160 -0.52 -0.29 46.27
C SER A 160 0.41 -0.03 47.47
N ARG A 161 0.89 1.21 47.54
CA ARG A 161 1.71 1.75 48.62
C ARG A 161 0.83 1.91 49.87
N ARG A 162 0.96 0.99 50.82
CA ARG A 162 0.32 1.08 52.13
C ARG A 162 1.08 2.09 52.99
N THR A 163 0.46 3.23 53.26
CA THR A 163 0.89 4.20 54.26
C THR A 163 0.67 3.62 55.66
N MET A 164 1.73 3.47 56.46
CA MET A 164 1.63 3.34 57.91
C MET A 164 2.37 4.54 58.51
N SER A 165 1.59 5.40 59.15
CA SER A 165 2.03 6.52 59.98
C SER A 165 2.52 5.99 61.33
N GLY A 166 3.44 6.72 61.93
CA GLY A 166 4.42 6.20 62.89
C GLY A 166 3.95 6.01 64.33
N THR A 167 4.86 5.47 65.15
CA THR A 167 5.13 5.93 66.52
C THR A 167 6.54 5.47 66.93
N VAL A 168 7.32 6.44 67.41
CA VAL A 168 8.70 6.38 67.86
C VAL A 168 8.75 6.01 69.35
N ARG A 169 9.68 5.13 69.79
CA ARG A 169 10.35 5.23 71.11
C ARG A 169 11.53 4.25 71.31
N GLY A 170 12.64 4.79 71.86
CA GLY A 170 13.68 4.07 72.63
C GLY A 170 15.00 3.85 71.87
N LYS A 171 15.97 4.77 71.89
CA LYS A 171 17.09 4.91 72.88
C LYS A 171 17.79 3.58 73.22
N TYR A 172 19.02 3.38 72.74
CA TYR A 172 20.31 3.43 73.48
C TYR A 172 21.48 3.11 72.50
N ALA A 173 22.57 3.85 72.61
CA ALA A 173 23.90 3.61 71.99
C ALA A 173 24.92 3.43 73.14
N PRO A 174 26.25 3.26 72.94
CA PRO A 174 27.06 2.79 71.81
C PRO A 174 28.11 1.70 72.25
N LEU A 175 28.94 1.18 71.34
CA LEU A 175 30.33 0.79 71.66
C LEU A 175 31.20 0.83 70.38
N HIS A 176 32.16 1.76 70.34
CA HIS A 176 33.60 1.58 70.05
C HIS A 176 34.00 0.43 69.10
N ASP A 177 34.93 0.52 68.15
CA ASP A 177 35.96 1.46 67.70
C ASP A 177 36.77 0.59 66.67
N HIS A 178 37.23 1.04 65.49
CA HIS A 178 38.61 1.48 65.24
C HIS A 178 38.97 1.24 63.75
N LEU A 179 39.69 2.22 63.16
CA LEU A 179 40.69 2.14 62.07
C LEU A 179 40.16 1.81 60.65
N SER A 180 40.05 2.76 59.71
CA SER A 180 41.06 3.66 59.10
C SER A 180 42.11 2.94 58.25
N THR A 181 41.98 3.08 56.92
CA THR A 181 42.97 3.50 55.88
C THR A 181 42.37 3.08 54.53
N GLY A 182 41.99 3.99 53.64
CA GLY A 182 42.88 4.69 52.68
C GLY A 182 43.14 3.73 51.50
N VAL A 183 42.84 4.01 50.23
CA VAL A 183 43.23 5.14 49.36
C VAL A 183 42.45 4.87 48.04
N ASP A 184 41.62 5.80 47.54
CA ASP A 184 41.93 6.68 46.38
C ASP A 184 42.65 5.94 45.23
N SER A 185 42.30 5.96 43.95
CA SER A 185 41.49 6.84 43.12
C SER A 185 41.64 6.26 41.67
N PRO A 186 41.18 6.92 40.57
CA PRO A 186 40.57 6.21 39.44
C PRO A 186 41.26 6.37 38.07
N TRP A 187 40.66 5.75 37.05
CA TRP A 187 40.79 5.96 35.59
C TRP A 187 42.09 5.59 34.87
N ARG A 188 41.97 4.55 34.03
CA ARG A 188 42.37 4.58 32.62
C ARG A 188 41.46 3.69 31.78
#